data_AF-A0A1H8PE78-F1
#
_entry.id   AF-A0A1H8PE78-F1
#
_cell.length_a   1.000
_cell.length_b   1.000
_cell.length_c   1.000
_cell.angle_alpha   90.00
_cell.angle_beta   90.00
_cell.angle_gamma   90.00
#
_symmetry.space_group_name_H-M   'P 1'
#
loop_
_entity.id
_entity.type
_entity.pdbx_description
1 polymer ?
#
loop_
_entity_poly.entity_id
_entity_poly.type
_entity_poly.pdbx_seq_one_letter_code
_entity_poly.pdbx_strand_id
1 'polypeptide(L)' 'MPISGYDPDDLEQTLAERLAEHGHEEFLTDAEQKRVKAGESLVDVLDGDDIERLLALEDRESTQSTD' A
#
# COMPACT_ATOMS: atom_id res chain seq x y z
N MET A 1 -12.74 -3.98 4.87
CA MET A 1 -13.74 -4.37 3.84
C MET A 1 -13.01 -5.19 2.78
N PRO A 2 -13.62 -6.23 2.18
CA PRO A 2 -12.96 -6.95 1.09
C PRO A 2 -12.98 -6.09 -0.18
N ILE A 3 -11.80 -5.70 -0.66
CA ILE A 3 -11.64 -5.09 -1.99
C ILE A 3 -11.88 -6.21 -3.01
N SER A 4 -12.95 -6.08 -3.79
CA SER A 4 -13.40 -7.14 -4.71
C SER A 4 -12.42 -7.29 -5.88
N GLY A 5 -11.44 -8.18 -5.76
CA GLY A 5 -10.48 -8.50 -6.82
C GLY A 5 -9.07 -8.87 -6.34
N TYR A 6 -8.74 -8.58 -5.08
CA TYR A 6 -7.45 -8.91 -4.48
C TYR A 6 -7.64 -9.85 -3.30
N ASP A 7 -6.85 -10.92 -3.25
CA ASP A 7 -6.72 -11.72 -2.03
C ASP A 7 -5.96 -10.88 -0.98
N PRO A 8 -6.27 -11.03 0.31
CA PRO A 8 -5.66 -10.23 1.37
C PRO A 8 -4.13 -10.36 1.40
N ASP A 9 -3.59 -11.53 1.05
CA ASP A 9 -2.15 -11.77 0.98
C ASP A 9 -1.48 -11.01 -0.20
N ASP A 10 -2.14 -10.97 -1.37
CA ASP A 10 -1.64 -10.24 -2.55
C ASP A 10 -1.73 -8.73 -2.35
N LEU A 11 -2.82 -8.27 -1.71
CA LEU A 11 -3.03 -6.87 -1.36
C LEU A 11 -1.96 -6.38 -0.39
N GLU A 12 -1.67 -7.17 0.66
CA GLU A 12 -0.63 -6.86 1.64
C GLU A 12 0.74 -6.71 0.97
N GLN A 13 1.12 -7.66 0.10
CA GLN A 13 2.38 -7.60 -0.64
C GLN A 13 2.46 -6.35 -1.53
N THR A 14 1.41 -6.08 -2.29
CA THR A 14 1.34 -4.91 -3.19
C THR A 14 1.48 -3.61 -2.40
N LEU A 15 0.75 -3.46 -1.30
CA LEU A 15 0.84 -2.28 -0.43
C LEU A 15 2.25 -2.12 0.15
N ALA A 16 2.89 -3.21 0.57
CA ALA A 16 4.24 -3.17 1.13
C ALA A 16 5.29 -2.69 0.12
N GLU A 17 5.21 -3.18 -1.13
CA GLU A 17 6.09 -2.75 -2.21
C GLU A 17 5.90 -1.26 -2.53
N ARG A 18 4.65 -0.82 -2.69
CA ARG A 18 4.33 0.60 -3.00
C ARG A 18 4.71 1.54 -1.89
N LEU A 19 4.48 1.14 -0.64
CA LEU A 19 4.87 1.92 0.52
C LEU A 19 6.39 2.04 0.66
N ALA A 20 7.14 1.01 0.22
CA ALA A 20 8.59 1.07 0.14
C ALA A 20 9.08 1.98 -1.00
N GLU A 21 8.37 2.02 -2.14
CA GLU A 21 8.69 2.85 -3.31
C GLU A 21 8.38 4.34 -3.08
N HIS A 22 7.19 4.66 -2.57
CA HIS A 22 6.72 6.03 -2.40
C HIS A 22 7.08 6.64 -1.03
N GLY A 23 7.38 5.80 -0.03
CA GLY A 23 7.86 6.22 1.27
C GLY A 23 6.81 6.07 2.37
N HIS A 24 7.22 5.42 3.47
CA HIS A 24 6.35 5.13 4.60
C HIS A 24 5.86 6.41 5.31
N GLU A 25 6.62 7.50 5.23
CA GLU A 25 6.30 8.76 5.92
C GLU A 25 5.15 9.54 5.27
N GLU A 26 4.84 9.28 3.99
CA GLU A 26 3.75 9.94 3.27
C GLU A 26 2.39 9.32 3.61
N PHE A 27 2.36 8.02 3.90
CA PHE A 27 1.12 7.24 4.13
C PHE A 27 0.98 6.73 5.56
N LEU A 28 2.06 6.64 6.33
CA LEU A 28 2.02 6.16 7.72
C LEU A 28 2.63 7.18 8.68
N THR A 29 1.89 7.44 9.75
CA THR A 29 2.42 8.13 10.93
C THR A 29 3.44 7.28 11.67
N ASP A 30 4.25 7.91 12.52
CA ASP A 30 5.23 7.23 13.38
C ASP A 30 4.63 6.09 14.23
N ALA A 31 3.36 6.23 14.62
CA ALA A 31 2.64 5.23 15.40
C ALA A 31 2.29 4.01 14.54
N GLU A 32 1.81 4.24 13.33
CA GLU A 32 1.42 3.19 12.38
C GLU A 32 2.64 2.44 11.86
N GLN A 33 3.76 3.12 11.59
CA GLN A 33 5.02 2.47 11.23
C GLN A 33 5.50 1.50 12.31
N LYS A 34 5.28 1.80 13.59
CA LYS A 34 5.60 0.87 14.68
C LYS A 34 4.69 -0.36 14.70
N ARG A 35 3.42 -0.20 14.34
CA ARG A 35 2.45 -1.30 14.23
C ARG A 35 2.81 -2.24 13.09
N VAL A 36 3.13 -1.70 11.92
CA VAL A 36 3.62 -2.48 10.77
C VAL A 36 4.92 -3.21 11.13
N LYS A 37 5.87 -2.55 11.79
CA LYS A 37 7.11 -3.20 12.28
C LYS A 37 6.87 -4.28 13.34
N ALA A 38 5.74 -4.23 14.05
CA ALA A 38 5.34 -5.27 14.98
C ALA A 38 4.68 -6.48 14.29
N GLY A 39 4.50 -6.43 12.97
CA GLY A 39 3.86 -7.47 12.17
C GLY A 39 2.36 -7.30 12.00
N GLU A 40 1.83 -6.10 12.21
CA GLU A 40 0.43 -5.77 11.91
C GLU A 40 0.24 -5.55 10.41
N SER A 41 -0.90 -6.00 9.88
CA SER A 41 -1.18 -5.96 8.44
C SER A 41 -1.34 -4.51 7.97
N LEU A 42 -0.77 -4.18 6.82
CA LEU A 42 -0.94 -2.88 6.18
C LEU A 42 -2.41 -2.58 5.89
N VAL A 43 -3.22 -3.58 5.53
CA VAL A 43 -4.68 -3.41 5.32
C VAL A 43 -5.46 -3.07 6.58
N ASP A 44 -4.90 -3.36 7.76
CA ASP A 44 -5.50 -3.03 9.06
C ASP A 44 -4.95 -1.71 9.61
N VAL A 45 -3.75 -1.30 9.17
CA VAL A 45 -3.08 -0.07 9.59
C VAL A 45 -3.47 1.11 8.69
N LEU A 46 -3.45 0.93 7.38
CA LEU A 46 -3.87 1.92 6.39
C LEU A 46 -5.38 2.01 6.35
N ASP A 47 -5.89 3.22 6.10
CA ASP A 47 -7.30 3.40 5.84
C ASP A 47 -7.66 3.08 4.39
N GLY A 48 -8.96 3.02 4.10
CA GLY A 48 -9.43 2.70 2.75
C GLY A 48 -9.02 3.73 1.70
N ASP A 49 -8.94 5.01 2.08
CA ASP A 49 -8.60 6.10 1.18
C ASP A 49 -7.09 6.05 0.80
N ASP A 50 -6.22 5.75 1.77
CA ASP A 50 -4.78 5.57 1.58
C ASP A 50 -4.48 4.32 0.75
N ILE A 51 -5.20 3.22 0.98
CA ILE A 51 -5.10 1.99 0.18
C ILE A 51 -5.49 2.29 -1.27
N GLU A 52 -6.64 2.93 -1.50
CA GLU A 52 -7.07 3.31 -2.85
C GLU A 52 -6.05 4.23 -3.53
N ARG A 53 -5.46 5.17 -2.79
CA ARG A 53 -4.43 6.08 -3.30
C ARG A 53 -3.14 5.35 -3.66
N LEU A 54 -2.66 4.45 -2.80
CA LEU A 54 -1.47 3.61 -3.06
C LEU A 54 -1.66 2.73 -4.29
N LEU A 55 -2.84 2.10 -4.41
CA LEU A 55 -3.19 1.29 -5.58
C LEU A 55 -3.31 2.16 -6.85
N ALA A 56 -3.85 3.37 -6.77
CA ALA A 56 -3.95 4.27 -7.91
C ALA A 56 -2.59 4.83 -8.40
N LEU A 57 -1.51 4.70 -7.63
CA LEU A 57 -0.16 5.07 -8.05
C LEU A 57 0.45 4.06 -9.04
N GLU A 58 0.00 2.80 -9.02
CA GLU A 58 0.41 1.73 -9.95
C GLU A 58 0.16 2.08 -11.41
N ASP A 59 -0.97 2.73 -11.71
CA ASP A 59 -1.39 3.05 -13.07
C ASP A 59 -0.48 4.08 -13.76
N ARG A 60 0.29 4.87 -12.99
CA ARG A 60 1.09 5.97 -13.55
C ARG A 60 2.49 5.56 -13.99
N GLU A 61 3.10 4.57 -13.34
CA GLU A 61 4.47 4.13 -13.64
C GLU A 61 4.51 3.13 -14.82
N SER A 62 3.41 2.42 -15.07
CA SER A 62 3.32 1.36 -16.09
C SER A 62 3.24 1.87 -17.55
N THR A 63 3.18 3.19 -17.76
CA THR A 63 3.06 3.79 -19.13
C THR A 63 4.35 4.39 -19.69
N GLN A 64 5.51 4.25 -19.01
CA GLN A 64 6.79 4.78 -19.51
C GLN A 64 7.86 3.70 -19.73
N SER A 65 7.55 2.69 -20.55
CA SER A 65 8.56 1.85 -21.23
C SER A 65 8.00 1.27 -22.52
N THR A 66 7.70 2.14 -23.50
CA THR A 66 7.61 1.76 -24.92
C THR A 66 7.87 3.01 -25.77
N ASP A 67 9.14 3.23 -26.13
CA ASP A 67 9.67 3.41 -27.51
C ASP A 67 11.05 4.08 -27.47
#